data_AF-W7TQG8-F1
#
_entry.id   AF-W7TQG8-F1
#
_cell.length_a   1.000
_cell.length_b   1.000
_cell.length_c   1.000
_cell.angle_alpha   90.00
_cell.angle_beta   90.00
_cell.angle_gamma   90.00
#
_symmetry.space_group_name_H-M   'P 1'
#
loop_
_entity.id
_entity.type
_entity.pdbx_description
1 polymer ?
#
loop_
_entity_poly.entity_id
_entity_poly.type
_entity_poly.pdbx_seq_one_letter_code
_entity_poly.pdbx_strand_id
1 'polypeptide(L)'
;MGQEKKSLQGLAAAQGIPHAGVLIGCEVVLGAPPALRQKALRLVASKVALTARMDAYQPEGEGGREGGREKGAGGRALRAECEDKILKWQEPSKGKEKKALPVPEMSARKKRAGKRVTKAKEKFAMTEMRKEYGRR
;
A
#
# COMPACT_ATOMS: atom_id res chain seq x y z
N MET A 1 10.74 16.29 7.74
CA MET A 1 11.64 16.62 8.87
C MET A 1 13.02 16.05 8.59
N GLY A 2 14.07 16.90 8.61
CA GLY A 2 15.47 16.49 8.48
C GLY A 2 15.88 15.83 7.15
N GLN A 3 15.24 16.20 6.04
CA GLN A 3 15.69 15.75 4.72
C GLN A 3 16.86 16.64 4.27
N GLU A 4 17.98 16.02 3.89
CA GLU A 4 19.12 16.74 3.30
C GLU A 4 18.76 17.24 1.89
N LYS A 5 19.03 18.52 1.63
CA LYS A 5 18.90 19.11 0.30
C LYS A 5 20.12 18.72 -0.53
N LYS A 6 20.03 17.60 -1.26
CA LYS A 6 21.09 17.15 -2.17
C LYS A 6 20.89 17.78 -3.55
N SER A 7 21.90 18.52 -4.01
CA SER A 7 21.96 19.00 -5.40
C SER A 7 22.35 17.82 -6.29
N LEU A 8 21.43 17.35 -7.12
CA LEU A 8 21.60 16.19 -8.01
C LEU A 8 22.17 16.57 -9.38
N GLN A 9 22.96 17.65 -9.47
CA GLN A 9 23.54 18.09 -10.74
C GLN A 9 24.40 16.96 -11.34
N GLY A 10 23.93 16.39 -12.46
CA GLY A 10 24.64 15.34 -13.20
C GLY A 10 24.41 13.89 -12.73
N LEU A 11 23.63 13.63 -11.68
CA LEU A 11 23.33 12.26 -11.21
C LEU A 11 21.86 11.88 -11.44
N ALA A 12 21.61 10.59 -11.68
CA ALA A 12 20.27 10.06 -11.88
C ALA A 12 19.43 10.14 -10.58
N ALA A 13 18.30 10.85 -10.63
CA ALA A 13 17.36 10.97 -9.51
C ALA A 13 16.78 9.62 -9.03
N ALA A 14 16.87 8.57 -9.86
CA ALA A 14 16.37 7.23 -9.56
C ALA A 14 17.16 6.49 -8.46
N GLN A 15 18.42 6.86 -8.21
CA GLN A 15 19.25 6.19 -7.20
C GLN A 15 19.06 6.77 -5.79
N GLY A 16 18.42 7.93 -5.67
CA GLY A 16 18.14 8.56 -4.39
C GLY A 16 16.91 7.97 -3.72
N ILE A 17 16.96 7.80 -2.39
CA ILE A 17 15.77 7.50 -1.60
C ILE A 17 15.02 8.82 -1.36
N PRO A 18 13.84 9.04 -1.97
CA PRO A 18 13.09 10.28 -1.77
C PRO A 18 12.57 10.35 -0.33
N HIS A 19 12.42 11.57 0.19
CA HIS A 19 11.87 11.84 1.52
C HIS A 19 12.61 11.14 2.68
N ALA A 20 13.89 10.82 2.49
CA ALA A 20 14.77 10.35 3.55
C ALA A 20 15.03 11.48 4.55
N GLY A 21 14.36 11.42 5.70
CA GLY A 21 14.56 12.34 6.83
C GLY A 21 15.06 11.60 8.07
N VAL A 22 15.00 12.24 9.24
CA VAL A 22 15.51 11.69 10.52
C VAL A 22 14.97 10.28 10.82
N LEU A 23 13.71 10.00 10.47
CA LEU A 23 13.07 8.72 10.73
C LEU A 23 13.64 7.54 9.92
N ILE A 24 14.43 7.79 8.86
CA ILE A 24 15.01 6.69 8.07
C ILE A 24 16.08 5.91 8.84
N GLY A 25 16.73 6.56 9.81
CA GLY A 25 17.76 5.98 10.66
C GLY A 25 17.21 5.31 11.92
N CYS A 26 15.90 5.19 12.08
CA CYS A 26 15.34 4.54 13.26
C CYS A 26 15.48 3.01 13.17
N GLU A 27 15.68 2.36 14.32
CA GLU A 27 15.90 0.92 14.43
C GLU A 27 14.79 0.11 13.73
N VAL A 28 13.53 0.51 13.92
CA VAL A 28 12.35 -0.16 13.33
C VAL A 28 12.37 -0.13 11.80
N VAL A 29 12.87 0.95 11.18
CA VAL A 29 12.98 1.06 9.71
C VAL A 29 14.23 0.35 9.20
N LEU A 30 15.34 0.44 9.92
CA LEU A 30 16.59 -0.23 9.54
C LEU A 30 16.49 -1.76 9.64
N GLY A 31 15.75 -2.27 10.62
CA GLY A 31 15.46 -3.70 10.79
C GLY A 31 14.55 -4.29 9.71
N ALA A 32 13.87 -3.46 8.92
CA ALA A 32 13.07 -3.93 7.80
C ALA A 32 13.94 -4.21 6.53
N PRO A 33 13.60 -5.23 5.72
CA PRO A 33 14.23 -5.48 4.43
C PRO A 33 14.19 -4.23 3.54
N PRO A 34 15.21 -3.99 2.68
CA PRO A 34 15.33 -2.76 1.89
C PRO A 34 14.09 -2.46 1.03
N ALA A 35 13.45 -3.49 0.48
CA ALA A 35 12.21 -3.36 -0.29
C ALA A 35 11.02 -2.82 0.52
N LEU A 36 10.99 -3.06 1.83
CA LEU A 36 9.90 -2.65 2.73
C LEU A 36 10.19 -1.34 3.47
N ARG A 37 11.42 -0.81 3.43
CA ARG A 37 11.83 0.38 4.20
C ARG A 37 10.96 1.61 3.95
N GLN A 38 10.56 1.86 2.70
CA GLN A 38 9.66 2.98 2.37
C GLN A 38 8.25 2.82 2.92
N LYS A 39 7.78 1.56 3.04
CA LYS A 39 6.49 1.24 3.63
C LYS A 39 6.55 1.36 5.15
N ALA A 40 7.63 0.86 5.76
CA ALA A 40 7.92 1.00 7.20
C ALA A 40 8.08 2.48 7.60
N LEU A 41 8.79 3.28 6.82
CA LEU A 41 8.98 4.71 7.06
C LEU A 41 7.64 5.46 7.16
N ARG A 42 6.71 5.20 6.23
CA ARG A 42 5.37 5.81 6.25
C ARG A 42 4.56 5.36 7.47
N LEU A 43 4.64 4.08 7.82
CA LEU A 43 3.98 3.54 9.02
C LEU A 43 4.50 4.23 10.29
N VAL A 44 5.82 4.26 10.47
CA VAL A 44 6.46 4.89 11.64
C VAL A 44 6.13 6.38 11.69
N ALA A 45 6.21 7.11 10.58
CA ALA A 45 5.87 8.54 10.54
C ALA A 45 4.44 8.81 11.04
N SER A 46 3.46 7.99 10.63
CA SER A 46 2.07 8.11 11.11
C SER A 46 1.93 7.85 12.61
N LYS A 47 2.65 6.85 13.14
CA LYS A 47 2.59 6.48 14.55
C LYS A 47 3.32 7.49 15.44
N VAL A 48 4.44 8.04 14.98
CA VAL A 48 5.19 9.11 15.65
C VAL A 48 4.33 10.38 15.77
N ALA A 49 3.58 10.74 14.73
CA ALA A 49 2.66 11.88 14.81
C ALA A 49 1.55 11.67 15.85
N LEU A 50 1.06 10.43 16.01
CA LEU A 50 0.06 10.09 17.03
C LEU A 50 0.67 10.15 18.44
N THR A 51 1.85 9.56 18.64
CA THR A 51 2.53 9.59 19.95
C THR A 51 2.88 11.01 20.36
N ALA A 52 3.37 11.84 19.44
CA ALA A 52 3.67 13.24 19.73
C ALA A 52 2.43 14.03 20.21
N ARG A 53 1.24 13.72 19.67
CA ARG A 53 -0.02 14.29 20.16
C ARG A 53 -0.36 13.76 21.54
N MET A 54 -0.22 12.46 21.77
CA MET A 54 -0.48 11.85 23.09
C MET A 54 0.41 12.47 24.17
N ASP A 55 1.69 12.66 23.87
CA ASP A 55 2.65 13.27 24.79
C ASP A 55 2.33 14.75 25.08
N ALA A 56 1.85 15.50 24.07
CA ALA A 56 1.47 16.91 24.24
C ALA A 56 0.25 17.12 25.16
N TYR A 57 -0.65 16.13 25.25
CA TYR A 57 -1.81 16.17 26.14
C TYR A 57 -1.58 15.47 27.49
N GLN A 58 -0.38 14.91 27.72
CA GLN A 58 -0.03 14.26 28.97
C GLN A 58 0.34 15.33 30.01
N PRO A 59 -0.38 15.44 31.14
CA PRO A 59 -0.01 16.36 32.22
C PRO A 59 1.38 16.07 32.79
N GLU A 60 2.12 17.12 33.19
CA GLU A 60 3.42 17.02 33.87
C GLU A 60 3.26 16.61 35.36
N GLY A 61 2.36 15.66 35.65
CA GLY A 61 2.11 15.16 36.99
C GLY A 61 3.22 14.25 37.51
N GLU A 62 3.60 14.46 38.76
CA GLU A 62 4.64 13.75 39.51
C GLU A 62 4.48 12.22 39.46
N GLY A 63 5.55 11.52 39.09
CA GLY A 63 5.73 10.11 39.46
C GLY A 63 4.97 9.06 38.65
N GLY A 64 5.26 8.92 37.35
CA GLY A 64 5.22 7.64 36.63
C GLY A 64 3.87 6.92 36.46
N ARG A 65 2.79 7.37 37.09
CA ARG A 65 1.45 6.79 37.03
C ARG A 65 0.41 7.90 37.10
N GLU A 66 -0.17 8.21 35.96
CA GLU A 66 -1.36 9.06 35.91
C GLU A 66 -2.50 8.21 35.33
N GLY A 67 -3.62 8.12 36.07
CA GLY A 67 -4.77 7.30 35.67
C GLY A 67 -4.51 5.78 35.59
N GLY A 68 -3.51 5.27 36.32
CA GLY A 68 -3.15 3.84 36.32
C GLY A 68 -2.33 3.37 35.11
N ARG A 69 -1.95 4.27 34.20
CA ARG A 69 -1.10 3.95 33.04
C ARG A 69 0.33 4.42 33.27
N GLU A 70 1.28 3.53 32.99
CA GLU A 70 2.71 3.84 33.05
C GLU A 70 3.10 4.83 31.94
N LYS A 71 3.98 5.79 32.26
CA LYS A 71 4.51 6.74 31.27
C LYS A 71 5.09 5.99 30.07
N GLY A 72 4.68 6.39 28.86
CA GLY A 72 5.12 5.79 27.60
C GLY A 72 4.50 4.44 27.24
N ALA A 73 3.53 3.92 28.01
CA ALA A 73 2.85 2.65 27.67
C ALA A 73 2.18 2.69 26.30
N GLY A 74 1.56 3.83 25.94
CA GLY A 74 0.95 4.03 24.62
C GLY A 74 1.97 3.99 23.47
N GLY A 75 3.14 4.62 23.66
CA GLY A 75 4.22 4.57 22.69
C GLY A 75 4.80 3.16 22.50
N ARG A 76 4.97 2.41 23.59
CA ARG A 76 5.41 1.01 23.55
C ARG A 76 4.44 0.11 22.76
N ALA A 77 3.14 0.26 23.00
CA ALA A 77 2.11 -0.49 22.26
C ALA A 77 2.15 -0.16 20.75
N LEU A 78 2.26 1.12 20.40
CA LEU A 78 2.31 1.55 18.99
C LEU A 78 3.60 1.10 18.29
N ARG A 79 4.70 0.95 19.03
CA ARG A 79 5.95 0.35 18.51
C ARG A 79 5.74 -1.13 18.20
N ALA A 80 5.18 -1.91 19.13
CA ALA A 80 4.88 -3.32 18.92
C ALA A 80 3.96 -3.52 17.69
N GLU A 81 2.92 -2.69 17.55
CA GLU A 81 2.06 -2.71 16.36
C GLU A 81 2.82 -2.45 15.05
N CYS A 82 3.88 -1.63 15.07
CA CYS A 82 4.70 -1.39 13.89
C CYS A 82 5.51 -2.65 13.53
N GLU A 83 6.13 -3.27 14.52
CA GLU A 83 6.94 -4.48 14.37
C GLU A 83 6.09 -5.64 13.85
N ASP A 84 4.91 -5.86 14.42
CA ASP A 84 3.95 -6.88 13.97
C ASP A 84 3.52 -6.69 12.51
N LYS A 85 3.27 -5.44 12.09
CA LYS A 85 2.89 -5.13 10.71
C LYS A 85 4.03 -5.37 9.74
N ILE A 86 5.26 -5.03 10.14
CA ILE A 86 6.45 -5.26 9.32
C ILE A 86 6.69 -6.76 9.17
N LEU A 87 6.55 -7.54 10.25
CA LEU A 87 6.64 -9.00 10.22
C LEU A 87 5.58 -9.60 9.29
N LYS A 88 4.33 -9.16 9.42
CA LYS A 88 3.23 -9.58 8.53
C LYS A 88 3.47 -9.25 7.05
N TRP A 89 4.22 -8.20 6.72
CA TRP A 89 4.57 -7.89 5.33
C TRP A 89 5.67 -8.80 4.77
N GLN A 90 6.47 -9.41 5.64
CA GLN A 90 7.50 -10.37 5.23
C GLN A 90 6.91 -11.77 5.03
N GLU A 91 5.77 -12.06 5.62
CA GLU A 91 5.05 -13.30 5.36
C GLU A 91 4.77 -13.46 3.86
N PRO A 92 5.08 -14.63 3.27
CA PRO A 92 4.77 -14.88 1.88
C PRO A 92 3.26 -14.78 1.68
N SER A 93 2.85 -14.15 0.58
CA SER A 93 1.42 -14.11 0.21
C SER A 93 0.88 -15.54 0.16
N LYS A 94 -0.30 -15.75 0.74
CA LYS A 94 -1.04 -16.99 0.52
C LYS A 94 -1.17 -17.20 -0.99
N GLY A 95 -0.79 -18.39 -1.46
CA GLY A 95 -0.84 -18.73 -2.87
C GLY A 95 -2.26 -18.55 -3.41
N LYS A 96 -2.38 -18.09 -4.66
CA LYS A 96 -3.69 -18.02 -5.31
C LYS A 96 -4.23 -19.44 -5.44
N GLU A 97 -5.38 -19.71 -4.83
CA GLU A 97 -6.09 -20.95 -5.07
C GLU A 97 -6.49 -21.04 -6.55
N LYS A 98 -6.41 -22.24 -7.12
CA LYS A 98 -6.86 -22.50 -8.49
C LYS A 98 -8.38 -22.33 -8.51
N LYS A 99 -8.85 -21.18 -9.00
CA LYS A 99 -10.27 -20.97 -9.25
C LYS A 99 -10.71 -21.92 -10.35
N ALA A 100 -11.67 -22.80 -10.03
CA ALA A 100 -12.28 -23.67 -11.01
C ALA A 100 -12.86 -22.84 -12.15
N LEU A 101 -12.80 -23.37 -13.37
CA LEU A 101 -13.48 -22.76 -14.50
C LEU A 101 -14.98 -22.68 -14.20
N PRO A 102 -15.66 -21.62 -14.67
CA PRO A 102 -17.11 -21.59 -14.62
C PRO A 102 -17.68 -22.80 -15.37
N VAL A 103 -18.75 -23.37 -14.84
CA VAL A 103 -19.46 -24.48 -15.49
C VAL A 103 -19.83 -24.06 -16.92
N PRO A 104 -19.59 -24.90 -17.95
CA PRO A 104 -20.00 -24.61 -19.31
C PRO A 104 -21.50 -24.26 -19.37
N GLU A 105 -21.81 -23.03 -19.78
CA GLU A 105 -23.18 -22.54 -19.85
C GLU A 105 -23.82 -22.98 -21.18
N MET A 106 -24.82 -23.86 -21.13
CA MET A 106 -25.57 -24.33 -22.30
C MET A 106 -26.76 -23.43 -22.65
N SER A 107 -27.02 -22.39 -21.85
CA SER A 107 -28.19 -21.52 -22.01
C SER A 107 -27.93 -20.36 -22.98
N ALA A 108 -28.99 -19.90 -23.66
CA ALA A 108 -28.88 -18.75 -24.54
C ALA A 108 -28.66 -17.46 -23.73
N ARG A 109 -27.65 -16.67 -24.10
CA ARG A 109 -27.38 -15.38 -23.46
C ARG A 109 -28.53 -14.39 -23.64
N LYS A 110 -28.79 -13.57 -22.63
CA LYS A 110 -29.81 -12.50 -22.67
C LYS A 110 -29.53 -11.51 -23.80
N LYS A 111 -30.52 -11.29 -24.66
CA LYS A 111 -30.44 -10.33 -25.77
C LYS A 111 -30.62 -8.90 -25.22
N ARG A 112 -29.68 -8.00 -25.56
CA ARG A 112 -29.72 -6.57 -25.24
C ARG A 112 -29.45 -5.74 -26.49
N ALA A 113 -30.19 -4.65 -26.65
CA ALA A 113 -30.04 -3.67 -27.71
C ALA A 113 -29.96 -2.25 -27.13
N GLY A 114 -29.31 -1.33 -27.84
CA GLY A 114 -29.16 0.07 -27.44
C GLY A 114 -27.78 0.62 -27.82
N LYS A 115 -27.67 1.93 -28.05
CA LYS A 115 -26.48 2.57 -28.66
C LYS A 115 -25.14 2.16 -28.01
N ARG A 116 -25.04 2.13 -26.68
CA ARG A 116 -23.83 1.70 -25.95
C ARG A 116 -23.52 0.21 -26.13
N VAL A 117 -24.57 -0.63 -26.09
CA VAL A 117 -24.46 -2.09 -26.25
C VAL A 117 -24.10 -2.44 -27.69
N THR A 118 -24.70 -1.78 -28.67
CA THR A 118 -24.40 -1.95 -30.10
C THR A 118 -22.94 -1.57 -30.38
N LYS A 119 -22.48 -0.39 -29.90
CA LYS A 119 -21.08 0.02 -30.06
C LYS A 119 -20.08 -0.94 -29.40
N ALA A 120 -20.43 -1.55 -28.27
CA ALA A 120 -19.57 -2.57 -27.64
C ALA A 120 -19.56 -3.88 -28.45
N LYS A 121 -20.70 -4.30 -29.00
CA LYS A 121 -20.80 -5.49 -29.87
C LYS A 121 -20.08 -5.30 -31.20
N GLU A 122 -20.16 -4.11 -31.81
CA GLU A 122 -19.47 -3.76 -33.06
C GLU A 122 -17.95 -3.95 -32.97
N LYS A 123 -17.34 -3.69 -31.80
CA LYS A 123 -15.90 -3.91 -31.59
C LYS A 123 -15.46 -5.37 -31.72
N PHE A 124 -16.35 -6.30 -31.39
CA PHE A 124 -16.09 -7.74 -31.44
C PHE A 124 -16.76 -8.42 -32.64
N ALA A 125 -17.68 -7.73 -33.31
CA ALA A 125 -18.34 -8.24 -34.49
C ALA A 125 -17.39 -8.22 -35.69
N MET A 126 -17.56 -9.16 -36.59
CA MET A 126 -16.86 -9.16 -37.87
C MET A 126 -17.29 -7.92 -38.67
N THR A 127 -16.31 -7.12 -39.09
CA THR A 127 -16.55 -5.99 -39.98
C THR A 127 -16.96 -6.49 -41.36
N GLU A 128 -17.72 -5.68 -42.10
CA GLU A 128 -18.23 -6.05 -43.43
C GLU A 128 -17.09 -6.40 -44.41
N MET A 129 -16.03 -5.58 -44.42
CA MET A 129 -14.81 -5.87 -45.18
C MET A 129 -14.26 -7.27 -44.89
N ARG A 130 -14.17 -7.65 -43.60
CA ARG A 130 -13.63 -8.96 -43.20
C ARG A 130 -14.56 -10.12 -43.57
N LYS A 131 -15.88 -9.87 -43.64
CA LYS A 131 -16.83 -10.86 -44.16
C LYS A 131 -16.65 -11.07 -45.66
N GLU A 132 -16.39 -10.01 -46.42
CA GLU A 132 -16.16 -10.10 -47.87
C GLU A 132 -14.89 -10.89 -48.21
N TYR A 133 -13.79 -10.67 -47.48
CA TYR A 133 -12.56 -11.46 -47.67
C TYR A 133 -12.74 -12.96 -47.43
N GLY A 134 -13.64 -13.38 -46.53
CA GLY A 134 -13.90 -14.80 -46.24
C GLY A 134 -14.94 -15.46 -47.16
N ARG A 135 -15.54 -14.71 -48.09
CA ARG A 135 -16.48 -15.24 -49.09
C ARG A 135 -15.81 -15.66 -50.40
N ARG A 136 -14.52 -15.32 -50.55
CA ARG A 136 -13.68 -15.67 -51.70
C ARG A 136 -12.82 -16.87 -51.38
#